data_AF-A0A562V0K2-F1
#
_entry.id   AF-A0A562V0K2-F1
#
_cell.length_a   1.000
_cell.length_b   1.000
_cell.length_c   1.000
_cell.angle_alpha   90.00
_cell.angle_beta   90.00
_cell.angle_gamma   90.00
#
_symmetry.space_group_name_H-M   'P 1'
#
loop_
_entity.id
_entity.type
_entity.pdbx_description
1 polymer ?
#
loop_
_entity_poly.entity_id
_entity_poly.type
_entity_poly.pdbx_seq_one_letter_code
_entity_poly.pdbx_strand_id
1 'polypeptide(L)'
;MSLPAPVLDLASDVVPDAEDHGKLAFAYAHGPLLSGFGTDDEIGLVCVWDRDTVPEDAPPRAEHVTQHDFNAALAAVGEGRVWPLTPASPLTGIAGFAYGVLLSDEEGAGTAARGAVSEFPQALAVATGQRLAFDVGTVSAALSEESDRWIRAELLTEALHHAYVAWFAAHERYFPGVRRRGEYARHFGLDLSVLELEDEVWRADSGALAADRYRAMAERILNDR
;
A
#
# COMPACT_ATOMS: atom_id res chain seq x y z
N MET A 1 13.12 20.45 -4.46
CA MET A 1 13.15 19.69 -5.73
C MET A 1 12.00 20.19 -6.60
N SER A 2 12.19 20.29 -7.92
CA SER A 2 11.07 20.56 -8.82
C SER A 2 10.21 19.30 -8.94
N LEU A 3 8.89 19.46 -9.04
CA LEU A 3 8.01 18.33 -9.34
C LEU A 3 8.29 17.80 -10.76
N PRO A 4 8.14 16.48 -11.00
CA PRO A 4 8.21 15.93 -12.35
C PRO A 4 7.18 16.60 -13.26
N ALA A 5 7.55 16.90 -14.51
CA ALA A 5 6.65 17.54 -15.47
C ALA A 5 5.30 16.81 -15.62
N PRO A 6 5.25 15.46 -15.68
CA PRO A 6 3.97 14.75 -15.79
C PRO A 6 3.03 14.97 -14.59
N VAL A 7 3.58 15.21 -13.39
CA VAL A 7 2.78 15.55 -12.19
C VAL A 7 2.18 16.95 -12.32
N LEU A 8 2.99 17.91 -12.79
CA LEU A 8 2.53 19.28 -13.01
C LEU A 8 1.45 19.33 -14.10
N ASP A 9 1.68 18.62 -15.20
CA ASP A 9 0.73 18.55 -16.32
C ASP A 9 -0.60 17.96 -15.86
N LEU A 10 -0.57 16.82 -15.17
CA LEU A 10 -1.78 16.17 -14.64
C LEU A 10 -2.50 17.05 -13.62
N ALA A 11 -1.77 17.70 -12.70
CA ALA A 11 -2.35 18.57 -11.69
C ALA A 11 -3.00 19.82 -12.31
N SER A 12 -2.34 20.43 -13.31
CA SER A 12 -2.83 21.65 -13.97
C SER A 12 -4.09 21.44 -14.80
N ASP A 13 -4.33 20.21 -15.22
CA ASP A 13 -5.51 19.82 -16.00
C ASP A 13 -6.65 19.39 -15.07
N VAL A 14 -6.38 18.49 -14.12
CA VAL A 14 -7.44 17.80 -13.37
C VAL A 14 -7.87 18.52 -12.09
N VAL A 15 -6.97 19.23 -11.39
CA VAL A 15 -7.35 19.91 -10.13
C VAL A 15 -8.33 21.06 -10.39
N PRO A 16 -8.09 21.97 -11.35
CA PRO A 16 -9.06 23.03 -11.67
C PRO A 16 -10.41 22.46 -12.16
N ASP A 17 -10.39 21.44 -13.01
CA ASP A 17 -11.61 20.77 -13.50
C ASP A 17 -12.38 20.17 -12.32
N ALA A 18 -11.72 19.47 -11.39
CA ALA A 18 -12.37 18.96 -10.18
C ALA A 18 -12.97 20.08 -9.31
N GLU A 19 -12.28 21.21 -9.15
CA GLU A 19 -12.78 22.35 -8.36
C GLU A 19 -14.05 22.99 -8.96
N ASP A 20 -14.24 22.91 -10.29
CA ASP A 20 -15.48 23.35 -10.95
C ASP A 20 -16.70 22.49 -10.55
N HIS A 21 -16.48 21.22 -10.17
CA HIS A 21 -17.52 20.31 -9.68
C HIS A 21 -17.71 20.38 -8.16
N GLY A 22 -16.83 21.07 -7.44
CA GLY A 22 -16.94 21.21 -6.00
C GLY A 22 -15.67 21.52 -5.25
N LYS A 23 -15.86 21.96 -4.00
CA LYS A 23 -14.74 22.19 -3.10
C LYS A 23 -14.01 20.89 -2.76
N LEU A 24 -12.71 20.89 -3.01
CA LEU A 24 -11.78 19.86 -2.53
C LEU A 24 -11.32 20.20 -1.12
N ALA A 25 -11.21 19.18 -0.27
CA ALA A 25 -10.47 19.29 0.98
C ALA A 25 -8.96 19.39 0.68
N PHE A 26 -8.47 18.56 -0.25
CA PHE A 26 -7.12 18.60 -0.80
C PHE A 26 -7.00 17.68 -2.02
N ALA A 27 -5.90 17.80 -2.77
CA ALA A 27 -5.52 16.88 -3.84
C ALA A 27 -4.04 16.49 -3.72
N TYR A 28 -3.70 15.27 -4.11
CA TYR A 28 -2.32 14.79 -4.10
C TYR A 28 -2.02 13.87 -5.27
N ALA A 29 -0.78 13.93 -5.75
CA ALA A 29 -0.24 12.96 -6.69
C ALA A 29 0.47 11.83 -5.94
N HIS A 30 0.38 10.62 -6.49
CA HIS A 30 1.09 9.45 -5.99
C HIS A 30 1.66 8.63 -7.16
N GLY A 31 2.47 7.63 -6.84
CA GLY A 31 3.01 6.70 -7.82
C GLY A 31 4.52 6.50 -7.67
N PRO A 32 5.05 5.43 -8.29
CA PRO A 32 6.46 5.06 -8.17
C PRO A 32 7.41 6.17 -8.65
N LEU A 33 6.99 6.99 -9.65
CA LEU A 33 7.85 8.04 -10.20
C LEU A 33 8.28 9.06 -9.13
N LEU A 34 7.41 9.32 -8.16
CA LEU A 34 7.70 10.20 -7.03
C LEU A 34 8.73 9.60 -6.06
N SER A 35 8.90 8.27 -6.09
CA SER A 35 9.95 7.53 -5.37
C SER A 35 11.22 7.31 -6.22
N GLY A 36 11.29 7.89 -7.43
CA GLY A 36 12.48 7.87 -8.28
C GLY A 36 12.60 6.65 -9.22
N PHE A 37 11.53 5.90 -9.44
CA PHE A 37 11.49 4.77 -10.37
C PHE A 37 10.10 4.65 -11.03
N GLY A 38 9.92 3.77 -12.01
CA GLY A 38 8.65 3.68 -12.74
C GLY A 38 8.53 4.70 -13.87
N THR A 39 7.32 4.87 -14.39
CA THR A 39 7.05 5.61 -15.63
C THR A 39 5.94 6.65 -15.46
N ASP A 40 5.85 7.57 -16.41
CA ASP A 40 4.92 8.72 -16.37
C ASP A 40 3.44 8.28 -16.32
N ASP A 41 3.11 7.15 -16.95
CA ASP A 41 1.77 6.54 -16.97
C ASP A 41 1.37 5.87 -15.64
N GLU A 42 2.30 5.78 -14.69
CA GLU A 42 2.03 5.24 -13.35
C GLU A 42 1.83 6.34 -12.30
N ILE A 43 1.83 7.62 -12.71
CA ILE A 43 1.39 8.70 -11.83
C ILE A 43 -0.13 8.66 -11.72
N GLY A 44 -0.61 8.63 -10.47
CA GLY A 44 -2.00 8.83 -10.13
C GLY A 44 -2.22 10.18 -9.46
N LEU A 45 -3.42 10.72 -9.63
CA LEU A 45 -3.93 11.86 -8.89
C LEU A 45 -5.12 11.40 -8.05
N VAL A 46 -5.19 11.85 -6.81
CA VAL A 46 -6.33 11.63 -5.92
C VAL A 46 -6.90 12.98 -5.51
N CYS A 47 -8.19 13.17 -5.73
CA CYS A 47 -8.96 14.32 -5.28
C CYS A 47 -9.79 13.93 -4.05
N VAL A 48 -9.56 14.61 -2.93
CA VAL A 48 -10.28 14.41 -1.67
C VAL A 48 -11.33 15.50 -1.51
N TRP A 49 -12.61 15.12 -1.52
CA TRP A 49 -13.72 16.06 -1.55
C TRP A 49 -14.16 16.52 -0.15
N ASP A 50 -14.39 17.82 0.03
CA ASP A 50 -14.99 18.41 1.24
C ASP A 50 -16.53 18.33 1.17
N ARG A 51 -17.04 17.10 1.12
CA ARG A 51 -18.47 16.76 1.07
C ARG A 51 -18.67 15.27 1.34
N ASP A 52 -19.91 14.90 1.64
CA ASP A 52 -20.29 13.53 2.00
C ASP A 52 -20.30 12.55 0.82
N THR A 53 -20.28 13.04 -0.42
CA THR A 53 -20.32 12.21 -1.63
C THR A 53 -19.44 12.76 -2.75
N VAL A 54 -18.80 11.87 -3.51
CA VAL A 54 -18.09 12.22 -4.75
C VAL A 54 -19.10 12.74 -5.80
N PRO A 55 -18.80 13.84 -6.53
CA PRO A 55 -19.65 14.30 -7.64
C PRO A 55 -19.79 13.23 -8.74
N GLU A 56 -20.98 13.09 -9.31
CA GLU A 56 -21.24 12.10 -10.39
C GLU A 56 -20.47 12.42 -11.68
N ASP A 57 -20.13 13.68 -11.88
CA ASP A 57 -19.44 14.25 -13.03
C ASP A 57 -17.97 14.56 -12.76
N ALA A 58 -17.40 14.00 -11.68
CA ALA A 58 -15.99 14.17 -11.34
C ALA A 58 -15.05 13.68 -12.47
N PRO A 59 -13.91 14.35 -12.67
CA PRO A 59 -13.03 14.08 -13.82
C PRO A 59 -12.41 12.67 -13.79
N PRO A 60 -12.55 11.85 -14.85
CA PRO A 60 -12.17 10.43 -14.82
C PRO A 60 -10.66 10.16 -14.75
N ARG A 61 -9.83 11.21 -14.80
CA ARG A 61 -8.36 11.13 -14.78
C ARG A 61 -7.78 11.19 -13.37
N ALA A 62 -8.62 11.20 -12.34
CA ALA A 62 -8.24 11.08 -10.94
C ALA A 62 -9.05 9.97 -10.25
N GLU A 63 -8.47 9.45 -9.17
CA GLU A 63 -9.23 8.75 -8.15
C GLU A 63 -9.93 9.77 -7.25
N HIS A 64 -11.14 9.44 -6.82
CA HIS A 64 -11.96 10.33 -6.01
C HIS A 64 -12.39 9.66 -4.73
N VAL A 65 -12.24 10.39 -3.62
CA VAL A 65 -12.62 9.92 -2.30
C VAL A 65 -13.17 11.09 -1.49
N THR A 66 -14.10 10.84 -0.59
CA THR A 66 -14.55 11.88 0.34
C THR A 66 -13.52 12.08 1.44
N GLN A 67 -13.48 13.26 2.06
CA GLN A 67 -12.65 13.47 3.24
C GLN A 67 -13.02 12.53 4.38
N HIS A 68 -14.31 12.17 4.49
CA HIS A 68 -14.79 11.18 5.46
C HIS A 68 -14.12 9.81 5.24
N ASP A 69 -14.18 9.29 4.02
CA ASP A 69 -13.63 7.97 3.68
C ASP A 69 -12.10 7.96 3.78
N PHE A 70 -11.44 9.06 3.39
CA PHE A 70 -9.99 9.20 3.58
C PHE A 70 -9.61 9.15 5.06
N ASN A 71 -10.33 9.88 5.92
CA ASN A 71 -10.08 9.88 7.36
C ASN A 71 -10.39 8.52 7.99
N ALA A 72 -11.41 7.81 7.51
CA ALA A 72 -11.72 6.45 7.94
C ALA A 72 -10.59 5.47 7.55
N ALA A 73 -10.02 5.62 6.36
CA ALA A 73 -8.85 4.85 5.93
C ALA A 73 -7.62 5.15 6.79
N LEU A 74 -7.36 6.43 7.08
CA LEU A 74 -6.27 6.86 7.96
C LEU A 74 -6.41 6.26 9.37
N ALA A 75 -7.61 6.31 9.95
CA ALA A 75 -7.89 5.70 11.25
C ALA A 75 -7.69 4.18 11.22
N ALA A 76 -8.22 3.50 10.20
CA ALA A 76 -8.06 2.06 10.05
C ALA A 76 -6.58 1.64 9.98
N VAL A 77 -5.77 2.37 9.22
CA VAL A 77 -4.31 2.15 9.15
C VAL A 77 -3.64 2.44 10.49
N GLY A 78 -3.99 3.55 11.14
CA GLY A 78 -3.49 3.92 12.46
C GLY A 78 -3.79 2.89 13.55
N GLU A 79 -4.91 2.17 13.43
CA GLU A 79 -5.36 1.12 14.36
C GLU A 79 -4.94 -0.29 13.92
N GLY A 80 -4.16 -0.43 12.84
CA GLY A 80 -3.68 -1.71 12.33
C GLY A 80 -4.73 -2.57 11.61
N ARG A 81 -5.87 -1.99 11.21
CA ARG A 81 -6.97 -2.66 10.50
C ARG A 81 -6.83 -2.51 8.99
N VAL A 82 -5.90 -3.26 8.41
CA VAL A 82 -5.52 -3.18 6.97
C VAL A 82 -5.87 -4.41 6.15
N TRP A 83 -6.61 -5.36 6.73
CA TRP A 83 -7.05 -6.62 6.11
C TRP A 83 -8.47 -6.39 5.55
N PRO A 84 -8.75 -6.58 4.24
CA PRO A 84 -8.21 -7.61 3.35
C PRO A 84 -7.35 -7.12 2.17
N LEU A 85 -6.75 -8.05 1.41
CA LEU A 85 -6.04 -7.78 0.15
C LEU A 85 -7.03 -7.29 -0.92
N THR A 86 -7.09 -5.98 -1.13
CA THR A 86 -7.80 -5.36 -2.25
C THR A 86 -6.92 -4.30 -2.91
N PRO A 87 -7.08 -4.07 -4.23
CA PRO A 87 -6.37 -2.98 -4.91
C PRO A 87 -6.64 -1.60 -4.30
N ALA A 88 -7.84 -1.39 -3.75
CA ALA A 88 -8.27 -0.15 -3.09
C ALA A 88 -8.23 -0.28 -1.55
N SER A 89 -7.25 -1.01 -1.00
CA SER A 89 -7.15 -1.15 0.46
C SER A 89 -6.79 0.19 1.10
N PRO A 90 -7.29 0.49 2.32
CA PRO A 90 -6.91 1.68 3.08
C PRO A 90 -5.40 1.88 3.16
N LEU A 91 -4.64 0.80 3.33
CA LEU A 91 -3.18 0.87 3.40
C LEU A 91 -2.54 1.34 2.10
N THR A 92 -3.01 0.87 0.95
CA THR A 92 -2.47 1.26 -0.36
C THR A 92 -2.73 2.74 -0.63
N GLY A 93 -3.95 3.22 -0.33
CA GLY A 93 -4.30 4.64 -0.44
C GLY A 93 -3.47 5.52 0.47
N ILE A 94 -3.32 5.14 1.75
CA ILE A 94 -2.51 5.90 2.71
C ILE A 94 -1.01 5.84 2.38
N ALA A 95 -0.50 4.73 1.85
CA ALA A 95 0.87 4.64 1.35
C ALA A 95 1.08 5.59 0.14
N GLY A 96 0.13 5.60 -0.80
CA GLY A 96 0.13 6.51 -1.95
C GLY A 96 0.14 7.97 -1.50
N PHE A 97 -0.68 8.31 -0.51
CA PHE A 97 -0.64 9.63 0.12
C PHE A 97 0.73 9.87 0.74
N ALA A 98 1.20 9.03 1.66
CA ALA A 98 2.43 9.17 2.45
C ALA A 98 3.69 9.41 1.61
N TYR A 99 3.82 8.70 0.48
CA TYR A 99 4.95 8.84 -0.46
C TYR A 99 4.68 9.80 -1.61
N GLY A 100 3.46 10.35 -1.67
CA GLY A 100 3.01 11.27 -2.69
C GLY A 100 3.35 12.73 -2.40
N VAL A 101 2.83 13.60 -3.26
CA VAL A 101 3.01 15.05 -3.20
C VAL A 101 1.64 15.71 -3.06
N LEU A 102 1.50 16.58 -2.06
CA LEU A 102 0.32 17.42 -1.89
C LEU A 102 0.32 18.55 -2.94
N LEU A 103 -0.80 18.73 -3.65
CA LEU A 103 -0.91 19.65 -4.79
C LEU A 103 -1.87 20.82 -4.54
N SER A 104 -3.01 20.55 -3.88
CA SER A 104 -3.98 21.56 -3.42
C SER A 104 -4.37 21.24 -1.99
N ASP A 105 -4.49 22.26 -1.13
CA ASP A 105 -4.84 22.13 0.30
C ASP A 105 -5.17 23.52 0.89
N GLU A 106 -6.27 24.13 0.43
CA GLU A 106 -6.60 25.52 0.81
C GLU A 106 -6.83 25.71 2.31
N GLU A 107 -7.43 24.72 2.98
CA GLU A 107 -7.82 24.81 4.39
C GLU A 107 -6.88 24.04 5.34
N GLY A 108 -5.81 23.43 4.82
CA GLY A 108 -4.81 22.75 5.63
C GLY A 108 -5.18 21.33 6.06
N ALA A 109 -6.27 20.75 5.54
CA ALA A 109 -6.70 19.38 5.84
C ALA A 109 -5.68 18.34 5.37
N GLY A 110 -5.13 18.52 4.17
CA GLY A 110 -4.08 17.65 3.63
C GLY A 110 -2.79 17.76 4.44
N THR A 111 -2.43 18.97 4.88
CA THR A 111 -1.27 19.21 5.76
C THR A 111 -1.44 18.56 7.12
N ALA A 112 -2.64 18.62 7.71
CA ALA A 112 -2.96 17.92 8.96
C ALA A 112 -2.85 16.39 8.80
N ALA A 113 -3.42 15.85 7.72
CA ALA A 113 -3.28 14.43 7.39
C ALA A 113 -1.82 14.03 7.15
N ARG A 114 -1.03 14.90 6.51
CA ARG A 114 0.42 14.70 6.30
C ARG A 114 1.16 14.57 7.62
N GLY A 115 0.81 15.39 8.61
CA GLY A 115 1.32 15.27 9.97
C GLY A 115 1.00 13.90 10.57
N ALA A 116 -0.24 13.44 10.44
CA ALA A 116 -0.68 12.15 10.97
C ALA A 116 0.03 10.93 10.35
N VAL A 117 0.36 10.97 9.05
CA VAL A 117 1.09 9.86 8.37
C VAL A 117 2.61 9.98 8.46
N SER A 118 3.13 11.10 8.98
CA SER A 118 4.58 11.31 9.10
C SER A 118 5.19 10.47 10.24
N GLU A 119 4.41 10.18 11.27
CA GLU A 119 4.75 9.23 12.32
C GLU A 119 4.16 7.88 11.97
N PHE A 120 5.01 6.85 11.88
CA PHE A 120 4.54 5.52 11.54
C PHE A 120 3.72 4.90 12.69
N PRO A 121 2.51 4.37 12.43
CA PRO A 121 1.64 3.88 13.49
C PRO A 121 2.16 2.56 14.08
N GLN A 122 2.63 2.60 15.32
CA GLN A 122 3.14 1.40 16.01
C GLN A 122 2.11 0.27 16.11
N ALA A 123 0.82 0.60 16.23
CA ALA A 123 -0.25 -0.39 16.25
C ALA A 123 -0.30 -1.20 14.93
N LEU A 124 0.04 -0.59 13.80
CA LEU A 124 0.14 -1.29 12.52
C LEU A 124 1.29 -2.30 12.55
N ALA A 125 2.50 -1.91 12.96
CA ALA A 125 3.64 -2.82 13.08
C ALA A 125 3.35 -4.01 14.02
N VAL A 126 2.70 -3.75 15.15
CA VAL A 126 2.32 -4.80 16.10
C VAL A 126 1.29 -5.74 15.50
N ALA A 127 0.21 -5.21 14.91
CA ALA A 127 -0.87 -6.02 14.35
C ALA A 127 -0.39 -6.87 13.16
N THR A 128 0.45 -6.33 12.29
CA THR A 128 0.95 -7.03 11.10
C THR A 128 2.01 -8.08 11.47
N GLY A 129 2.89 -7.77 12.42
CA GLY A 129 3.82 -8.75 12.98
C GLY A 129 3.10 -9.91 13.69
N GLN A 130 2.05 -9.63 14.47
CA GLN A 130 1.21 -10.66 15.09
C GLN A 130 0.49 -11.52 14.06
N ARG A 131 -0.07 -10.88 13.01
CA ARG A 131 -0.72 -11.61 11.92
C ARG A 131 0.24 -12.54 11.20
N LEU A 132 1.43 -12.04 10.83
CA LEU A 132 2.45 -12.87 10.19
C LEU A 132 2.88 -14.03 11.09
N ALA A 133 3.11 -13.79 12.39
CA ALA A 133 3.46 -14.84 13.35
C ALA A 133 2.38 -15.93 13.47
N PHE A 134 1.10 -15.55 13.41
CA PHE A 134 -0.01 -16.50 13.35
C PHE A 134 -0.01 -17.29 12.03
N ASP A 135 0.18 -16.60 10.91
CA ASP A 135 0.20 -17.20 9.57
C ASP A 135 1.35 -18.21 9.41
N VAL A 136 2.50 -18.03 10.08
CA VAL A 136 3.60 -19.01 10.10
C VAL A 136 3.10 -20.41 10.43
N GLY A 137 2.21 -20.55 11.41
CA GLY A 137 1.64 -21.84 11.80
C GLY A 137 0.50 -22.27 10.88
N THR A 138 -0.48 -21.39 10.68
CA THR A 138 -1.75 -21.74 10.03
C THR A 138 -1.65 -21.87 8.52
N VAL A 139 -1.00 -20.92 7.85
CA VAL A 139 -0.79 -20.97 6.40
C VAL A 139 0.15 -22.10 6.04
N SER A 140 1.24 -22.31 6.79
CA SER A 140 2.16 -23.42 6.52
C SER A 140 1.47 -24.78 6.64
N ALA A 141 0.59 -24.96 7.63
CA ALA A 141 -0.19 -26.19 7.77
C ALA A 141 -1.14 -26.38 6.57
N ALA A 142 -1.90 -25.33 6.21
CA ALA A 142 -2.82 -25.38 5.08
C ALA A 142 -2.09 -25.64 3.75
N LEU A 143 -0.93 -24.99 3.51
CA LEU A 143 -0.10 -25.24 2.33
C LEU A 143 0.40 -26.69 2.28
N SER A 144 0.77 -27.27 3.42
CA SER A 144 1.28 -28.64 3.48
C SER A 144 0.21 -29.68 3.12
N GLU A 145 -1.04 -29.42 3.48
CA GLU A 145 -2.19 -30.29 3.23
C GLU A 145 -2.77 -30.09 1.82
N GLU A 146 -2.56 -28.93 1.21
CA GLU A 146 -3.16 -28.58 -0.07
C GLU A 146 -2.39 -29.12 -1.28
N SER A 147 -3.04 -30.03 -2.01
CA SER A 147 -2.51 -30.67 -3.21
C SER A 147 -2.84 -29.89 -4.49
N ASP A 148 -3.95 -29.16 -4.50
CA ASP A 148 -4.43 -28.40 -5.64
C ASP A 148 -3.57 -27.13 -5.82
N ARG A 149 -3.04 -26.95 -7.04
CA ARG A 149 -2.14 -25.83 -7.33
C ARG A 149 -2.85 -24.48 -7.34
N TRP A 150 -4.12 -24.46 -7.72
CA TRP A 150 -4.92 -23.24 -7.78
C TRP A 150 -5.23 -22.75 -6.37
N ILE A 151 -5.71 -23.64 -5.49
CA ILE A 151 -6.01 -23.30 -4.09
C ILE A 151 -4.75 -22.86 -3.36
N ARG A 152 -3.60 -23.53 -3.59
CA ARG A 152 -2.32 -23.06 -3.03
C ARG A 152 -1.96 -21.65 -3.50
N ALA A 153 -2.17 -21.32 -4.77
CA ALA A 153 -1.84 -20.00 -5.30
C ALA A 153 -2.72 -18.91 -4.66
N GLU A 154 -4.01 -19.17 -4.43
CA GLU A 154 -4.91 -18.28 -3.71
C GLU A 154 -4.43 -18.05 -2.26
N LEU A 155 -4.14 -19.14 -1.54
CA LEU A 155 -3.62 -19.09 -0.17
C LEU A 155 -2.29 -18.31 -0.09
N LEU A 156 -1.36 -18.58 -1.01
CA LEU A 156 -0.09 -17.87 -1.08
C LEU A 156 -0.26 -16.38 -1.38
N THR A 157 -1.20 -16.01 -2.24
CA THR A 157 -1.43 -14.61 -2.60
C THR A 157 -1.85 -13.77 -1.39
N GLU A 158 -2.77 -14.29 -0.57
CA GLU A 158 -3.18 -13.63 0.67
C GLU A 158 -2.05 -13.64 1.71
N ALA A 159 -1.39 -14.78 1.93
CA ALA A 159 -0.35 -14.91 2.94
C ALA A 159 0.90 -14.05 2.63
N LEU A 160 1.28 -13.95 1.36
CA LEU A 160 2.37 -13.08 0.93
C LEU A 160 2.01 -11.62 1.11
N HIS A 161 0.75 -11.22 0.86
CA HIS A 161 0.33 -9.86 1.17
C HIS A 161 0.54 -9.51 2.65
N HIS A 162 0.13 -10.39 3.57
CA HIS A 162 0.38 -10.18 5.01
C HIS A 162 1.87 -10.10 5.33
N ALA A 163 2.69 -10.96 4.73
CA ALA A 163 4.14 -10.94 4.89
C ALA A 163 4.76 -9.61 4.42
N TYR A 164 4.36 -9.09 3.26
CA TYR A 164 4.85 -7.80 2.76
C TYR A 164 4.42 -6.63 3.62
N VAL A 165 3.17 -6.62 4.10
CA VAL A 165 2.68 -5.58 5.00
C VAL A 165 3.48 -5.59 6.31
N ALA A 166 3.73 -6.76 6.88
CA ALA A 166 4.54 -6.92 8.09
C ALA A 166 6.00 -6.51 7.85
N TRP A 167 6.57 -6.88 6.70
CA TRP A 167 7.94 -6.55 6.34
C TRP A 167 8.14 -5.04 6.22
N PHE A 168 7.30 -4.35 5.48
CA PHE A 168 7.40 -2.88 5.38
C PHE A 168 7.15 -2.21 6.74
N ALA A 169 6.18 -2.70 7.51
CA ALA A 169 5.86 -2.13 8.81
C ALA A 169 6.97 -2.32 9.86
N ALA A 170 7.76 -3.39 9.78
CA ALA A 170 8.93 -3.61 10.64
C ALA A 170 10.01 -2.51 10.45
N HIS A 171 10.01 -1.84 9.29
CA HIS A 171 10.91 -0.74 8.95
C HIS A 171 10.22 0.63 8.94
N GLU A 172 9.07 0.75 9.61
CA GLU A 172 8.28 1.98 9.68
C GLU A 172 7.92 2.54 8.29
N ARG A 173 7.61 1.63 7.35
CA ARG A 173 7.14 1.94 6.00
C ARG A 173 5.74 1.39 5.78
N TYR A 174 4.91 2.16 5.09
CA TYR A 174 3.65 1.67 4.53
C TYR A 174 3.92 0.83 3.29
N PHE A 175 3.26 -0.32 3.17
CA PHE A 175 3.34 -1.15 1.97
C PHE A 175 2.48 -0.53 0.85
N PRO A 176 3.07 -0.09 -0.28
CA PRO A 176 2.36 0.62 -1.35
C PRO A 176 1.63 -0.32 -2.33
N GLY A 177 1.60 -1.63 -2.05
CA GLY A 177 0.95 -2.62 -2.88
C GLY A 177 1.92 -3.53 -3.64
N VAL A 178 1.35 -4.52 -4.33
CA VAL A 178 2.10 -5.64 -4.95
C VAL A 178 2.90 -5.24 -6.19
N ARG A 179 2.46 -4.19 -6.90
CA ARG A 179 3.15 -3.67 -8.09
C ARG A 179 4.43 -2.98 -7.65
N ARG A 180 5.53 -3.30 -8.34
CA ARG A 180 6.86 -2.75 -8.06
C ARG A 180 7.35 -2.92 -6.62
N ARG A 181 6.83 -3.93 -5.90
CA ARG A 181 7.20 -4.22 -4.50
C ARG A 181 8.71 -4.37 -4.31
N GLY A 182 9.41 -4.93 -5.30
CA GLY A 182 10.86 -5.09 -5.28
C GLY A 182 11.63 -3.77 -5.44
N GLU A 183 11.15 -2.86 -6.31
CA GLU A 183 11.71 -1.52 -6.43
C GLU A 183 11.49 -0.70 -5.17
N TYR A 184 10.30 -0.75 -4.55
CA TYR A 184 10.03 -0.10 -3.27
C TYR A 184 10.90 -0.65 -2.14
N ALA A 185 11.04 -1.98 -2.04
CA ALA A 185 11.93 -2.60 -1.04
C ALA A 185 13.38 -2.11 -1.21
N ARG A 186 13.87 -2.02 -2.44
CA ARG A 186 15.20 -1.46 -2.74
C ARG A 186 15.30 0.02 -2.40
N HIS A 187 14.28 0.80 -2.74
CA HIS A 187 14.22 2.24 -2.46
C HIS A 187 14.29 2.53 -0.96
N PHE A 188 13.58 1.74 -0.14
CA PHE A 188 13.61 1.89 1.31
C PHE A 188 14.80 1.19 1.99
N GLY A 189 15.64 0.48 1.24
CA GLY A 189 16.81 -0.22 1.78
C GLY A 189 16.48 -1.47 2.59
N LEU A 190 15.36 -2.14 2.29
CA LEU A 190 14.95 -3.37 2.97
C LEU A 190 15.82 -4.57 2.54
N ASP A 191 15.87 -5.63 3.35
CA ASP A 191 16.61 -6.86 3.02
C ASP A 191 15.99 -7.62 1.83
N LEU A 192 16.66 -7.53 0.68
CA LEU A 192 16.19 -8.13 -0.56
C LEU A 192 16.19 -9.67 -0.56
N SER A 193 16.79 -10.34 0.44
CA SER A 193 16.69 -11.80 0.58
C SER A 193 15.24 -12.29 0.73
N VAL A 194 14.34 -11.44 1.23
CA VAL A 194 12.90 -11.72 1.30
C VAL A 194 12.30 -11.93 -0.10
N LEU A 195 12.78 -11.20 -1.11
CA LEU A 195 12.33 -11.37 -2.50
C LEU A 195 12.83 -12.69 -3.10
N GLU A 196 14.04 -13.12 -2.75
CA GLU A 196 14.59 -14.41 -3.17
C GLU A 196 13.77 -15.56 -2.57
N LEU A 197 13.39 -15.45 -1.29
CA LEU A 197 12.55 -16.43 -0.61
C LEU A 197 11.12 -16.47 -1.19
N GLU A 198 10.51 -15.34 -1.55
CA GLU A 198 9.23 -15.33 -2.28
C GLU A 198 9.32 -16.13 -3.58
N ASP A 199 10.39 -15.90 -4.33
CA ASP A 199 10.69 -16.58 -5.59
C ASP A 199 10.82 -18.10 -5.40
N GLU A 200 11.41 -18.53 -4.29
CA GLU A 200 11.46 -19.95 -3.91
C GLU A 200 10.07 -20.49 -3.56
N VAL A 201 9.26 -19.76 -2.81
CA VAL A 201 7.90 -20.17 -2.43
C VAL A 201 7.07 -20.49 -3.68
N TRP A 202 7.11 -19.62 -4.69
CA TRP A 202 6.38 -19.84 -5.96
C TRP A 202 6.91 -21.00 -6.79
N ARG A 203 8.22 -21.29 -6.72
CA ARG A 203 8.86 -22.42 -7.41
C ARG A 203 8.70 -23.75 -6.68
N ALA A 204 7.90 -23.82 -5.61
CA ALA A 204 7.71 -25.06 -4.87
C ALA A 204 6.78 -26.01 -5.63
N ASP A 205 7.30 -27.20 -5.96
CA ASP A 205 6.55 -28.22 -6.71
C ASP A 205 5.52 -28.98 -5.87
N SER A 206 5.55 -28.82 -4.54
CA SER A 206 4.63 -29.47 -3.60
C SER A 206 4.19 -28.50 -2.49
N GLY A 207 3.04 -28.80 -1.89
CA GLY A 207 2.51 -28.04 -0.75
C GLY A 207 3.45 -28.02 0.46
N ALA A 208 4.03 -29.15 0.82
CA ALA A 208 5.01 -29.24 1.91
C ALA A 208 6.25 -28.36 1.68
N LEU A 209 6.80 -28.37 0.46
CA LEU A 209 7.94 -27.50 0.13
C LEU A 209 7.54 -26.02 0.12
N ALA A 210 6.33 -25.68 -0.33
CA ALA A 210 5.80 -24.32 -0.30
C ALA A 210 5.65 -23.84 1.15
N ALA A 211 5.15 -24.70 2.04
CA ALA A 211 5.00 -24.41 3.46
C ALA A 211 6.33 -24.13 4.15
N ASP A 212 7.34 -24.97 3.93
CA ASP A 212 8.66 -24.77 4.54
C ASP A 212 9.34 -23.49 4.05
N ARG A 213 9.21 -23.17 2.75
CA ARG A 213 9.75 -21.94 2.16
C ARG A 213 8.99 -20.69 2.65
N TYR A 214 7.66 -20.77 2.77
CA TYR A 214 6.86 -19.69 3.32
C TYR A 214 7.23 -19.42 4.78
N ARG A 215 7.38 -20.48 5.58
CA ARG A 215 7.87 -20.37 6.96
C ARG A 215 9.21 -19.67 7.03
N ALA A 216 10.19 -20.08 6.21
CA ALA A 216 11.51 -19.45 6.18
C ALA A 216 11.44 -17.95 5.83
N MET A 217 10.62 -17.57 4.84
CA MET A 217 10.37 -16.18 4.47
C MET A 217 9.76 -15.39 5.64
N ALA A 218 8.70 -15.92 6.26
CA ALA A 218 8.01 -15.24 7.34
C ALA A 218 8.89 -15.10 8.60
N GLU A 219 9.66 -16.13 8.95
CA GLU A 219 10.64 -16.08 10.03
C GLU A 219 11.77 -15.09 9.73
N ARG A 220 12.21 -14.97 8.46
CA ARG A 220 13.19 -13.95 8.08
C ARG A 220 12.66 -12.55 8.38
N ILE A 221 11.43 -12.26 7.97
CA ILE A 221 10.75 -10.97 8.22
C ILE A 221 10.57 -10.71 9.72
N LEU A 222 10.10 -11.69 10.48
CA LEU A 222 9.86 -11.52 11.93
C LEU A 222 11.15 -11.25 12.73
N ASN A 223 12.29 -11.70 12.21
CA ASN A 223 13.62 -11.47 12.78
C ASN A 223 14.35 -10.25 12.18
N ASP A 224 13.76 -9.57 11.20
CA ASP A 224 14.28 -8.36 10.56
C ASP A 224 13.77 -7.14 11.35
N ARG A 225 14.47 -6.81 12.46
CA ARG A 225 14.18 -5.68 13.35
C ARG A 225 15.44 -4.90 13.68
#